data_AF-A0AAU8LD74-F1
#
_entry.id   AF-A0AAU8LD74-F1
#
_cell.length_a   1.000
_cell.length_b   1.000
_cell.length_c   1.000
_cell.angle_alpha   90.00
_cell.angle_beta   90.00
_cell.angle_gamma   90.00
#
_symmetry.space_group_name_H-M   'P 1'
#
loop_
_entity.id
_entity.type
_entity.pdbx_description
1 polymer ?
#
loop_
_entity_poly.entity_id
_entity_poly.type
_entity_poly.pdbx_seq_one_letter_code
_entity_poly.pdbx_strand_id
1 'polypeptide(L)'
;MGEGRLDRTVLNYLVEKIFFFAGFGRNAFETLSLATQLSDDLGLDGEDANDLMADFFERFNVAPGDYDHYRYFKPEGTDVGVFFRSRERRAGTPMTLGMLCEAARMKAWDCQTLEAMRFSSVPVYSCTEDIPVEGFKIRTR
;
A
#
# COMPACT_ATOMS: atom_id res chain seq x y z
N MET A 1 -11.58 14.66 18.31
CA MET A 1 -11.39 14.12 16.95
C MET A 1 -10.13 13.29 17.03
N GLY A 2 -10.28 12.00 17.31
CA GLY A 2 -9.14 11.15 17.70
C GLY A 2 -8.25 10.92 16.50
N GLU A 3 -6.97 11.28 16.61
CA GLU A 3 -5.94 10.68 15.76
C GLU A 3 -6.01 9.18 16.01
N GLY A 4 -6.62 8.45 15.07
CA GLY A 4 -6.65 6.99 15.10
C GLY A 4 -5.21 6.54 15.18
N ARG A 5 -4.82 5.98 16.33
CA ARG A 5 -3.46 5.51 16.57
C ARG A 5 -3.16 4.48 15.48
N LEU A 6 -2.23 4.82 14.59
CA LEU A 6 -1.75 3.95 13.53
C LEU A 6 -1.45 2.56 14.10
N ASP A 7 -2.13 1.55 13.58
CA ASP A 7 -1.90 0.16 13.97
C ASP A 7 -0.57 -0.30 13.37
N ARG A 8 0.47 -0.31 14.21
CA ARG A 8 1.83 -0.72 13.84
C ARG A 8 1.90 -2.19 13.42
N THR A 9 1.02 -3.04 13.92
CA THR A 9 0.98 -4.46 13.53
C THR A 9 0.49 -4.60 12.10
N VAL A 10 -0.58 -3.90 11.73
CA VAL A 10 -1.08 -3.90 10.35
C VAL A 10 -0.05 -3.28 9.41
N LEU A 11 0.48 -2.10 9.77
CA LEU A 11 1.45 -1.40 8.94
C LEU A 11 2.70 -2.25 8.68
N ASN A 12 3.30 -2.83 9.73
CA ASN A 12 4.53 -3.59 9.58
C ASN A 12 4.33 -4.83 8.71
N TYR A 13 3.22 -5.54 8.88
CA TYR A 13 2.86 -6.67 8.01
C TYR A 13 2.73 -6.25 6.54
N LEU A 14 2.06 -5.13 6.27
CA LEU A 14 1.91 -4.62 4.90
C LEU A 14 3.28 -4.28 4.29
N VAL A 15 4.17 -3.66 5.06
CA VAL A 15 5.53 -3.35 4.60
C VAL A 15 6.33 -4.62 4.30
N GLU A 16 6.27 -5.63 5.16
CA GLU A 16 6.93 -6.92 4.93
C GLU A 16 6.41 -7.60 3.67
N LYS A 17 5.09 -7.63 3.46
CA LYS A 17 4.48 -8.24 2.28
C LYS A 17 4.77 -7.47 0.99
N ILE A 18 4.67 -6.15 1.02
CA ILE A 18 5.03 -5.33 -0.15
C ILE A 18 6.52 -5.51 -0.49
N PHE A 19 7.41 -5.55 0.51
CA PHE A 19 8.82 -5.83 0.28
C PHE A 19 9.05 -7.21 -0.34
N PHE A 20 8.30 -8.22 0.09
CA PHE A 20 8.39 -9.57 -0.47
C PHE A 20 7.96 -9.63 -1.94
N PHE A 21 6.84 -8.99 -2.31
CA PHE A 21 6.30 -9.06 -3.67
C PHE A 21 6.96 -8.05 -4.64
N ALA A 22 7.08 -6.78 -4.25
CA ALA A 22 7.56 -5.70 -5.13
C ALA A 22 8.96 -5.19 -4.79
N GLY A 23 9.46 -5.46 -3.58
CA GLY A 23 10.67 -4.85 -3.06
C GLY A 23 10.51 -3.37 -2.74
N PHE A 24 11.61 -2.73 -2.31
CA PHE A 24 11.67 -1.29 -2.09
C PHE A 24 12.97 -0.70 -2.63
N GLY A 25 12.88 0.53 -3.14
CA GLY A 25 14.05 1.32 -3.47
C GLY A 25 14.84 1.72 -2.22
N ARG A 26 16.14 1.98 -2.37
CA ARG A 26 17.09 2.23 -1.27
C ARG A 26 16.62 3.27 -0.22
N ASN A 27 15.88 4.27 -0.66
CA ASN A 27 15.42 5.39 0.18
C ASN A 27 13.89 5.38 0.38
N ALA A 28 13.20 4.27 0.12
CA ALA A 28 11.73 4.22 0.16
C ALA A 28 11.15 4.70 1.50
N PHE A 29 11.81 4.36 2.61
CA PHE A 29 11.38 4.71 3.96
C PHE A 29 11.56 6.19 4.33
N GLU A 30 12.24 7.00 3.50
CA GLU A 30 12.29 8.45 3.68
C GLU A 30 10.97 9.13 3.27
N THR A 31 10.16 8.48 2.43
CA THR A 31 8.90 9.04 1.89
C THR A 31 7.70 8.11 2.04
N LEU A 32 7.89 6.86 2.44
CA LEU A 32 6.80 5.91 2.69
C LEU A 32 5.84 6.46 3.74
N SER A 33 4.58 6.66 3.36
CA SER A 33 3.56 7.29 4.18
C SER A 33 2.20 6.59 3.99
N LEU A 34 1.20 6.96 4.79
CA LEU A 34 -0.16 6.44 4.59
C LEU A 34 -0.79 6.92 3.27
N ALA A 35 -0.30 8.03 2.70
CA ALA A 35 -0.71 8.52 1.40
C ALA A 35 -0.03 7.82 0.21
N THR A 36 0.99 6.97 0.46
CA THR A 36 1.71 6.26 -0.59
C THR A 36 0.78 5.31 -1.34
N GLN A 37 0.75 5.44 -2.66
CA GLN A 37 -0.10 4.66 -3.57
C GLN A 37 0.59 3.36 -3.97
N LEU A 38 -0.10 2.23 -3.85
CA LEU A 38 0.51 0.91 -4.06
C LEU A 38 1.01 0.71 -5.50
N SER A 39 0.18 0.96 -6.51
CA SER A 39 0.59 0.79 -7.92
C SER A 39 1.48 1.94 -8.42
N ASP A 40 1.08 3.19 -8.17
CA ASP A 40 1.77 4.38 -8.71
C ASP A 40 3.14 4.62 -8.08
N ASP A 41 3.26 4.53 -6.74
CA ASP A 41 4.51 4.85 -6.03
C ASP A 41 5.38 3.62 -5.77
N LEU A 42 4.78 2.45 -5.52
CA LEU A 42 5.50 1.22 -5.17
C LEU A 42 5.62 0.23 -6.33
N GLY A 43 4.88 0.46 -7.42
CA GLY A 43 4.89 -0.43 -8.57
C GLY A 43 4.19 -1.75 -8.36
N LEU A 44 3.47 -1.93 -7.24
CA LEU A 44 2.73 -3.15 -6.93
C LEU A 44 1.44 -3.21 -7.74
N ASP A 45 1.34 -4.18 -8.64
CA ASP A 45 0.23 -4.32 -9.57
C ASP A 45 0.06 -5.80 -9.97
N GLY A 46 -0.95 -6.13 -10.78
CA GLY A 46 -1.09 -7.47 -11.35
C GLY A 46 -1.30 -8.57 -10.31
N GLU A 47 -0.67 -9.74 -10.52
CA GLU A 47 -0.84 -10.89 -9.62
C GLU A 47 -0.16 -10.64 -8.27
N ASP A 48 0.94 -9.88 -8.23
CA ASP A 48 1.58 -9.48 -6.96
C ASP A 48 0.62 -8.68 -6.06
N ALA A 49 -0.17 -7.78 -6.66
CA ALA A 49 -1.21 -7.04 -5.93
C ALA A 49 -2.41 -7.93 -5.56
N ASN A 50 -2.77 -8.90 -6.42
CA ASN A 50 -3.83 -9.85 -6.16
C ASN A 50 -3.51 -10.71 -4.94
N ASP A 51 -2.31 -11.29 -4.91
CA ASP A 51 -1.80 -12.12 -3.81
C ASP A 51 -1.69 -11.31 -2.51
N LEU A 52 -1.16 -10.07 -2.55
CA LEU A 52 -1.14 -9.20 -1.38
C LEU A 52 -2.55 -8.99 -0.80
N MET A 53 -3.53 -8.69 -1.66
CA MET A 53 -4.89 -8.37 -1.22
C MET A 53 -5.62 -9.59 -0.67
N ALA A 54 -5.43 -10.77 -1.28
CA ALA A 54 -5.96 -12.03 -0.76
C ALA A 54 -5.41 -12.32 0.65
N ASP A 55 -4.09 -12.26 0.80
CA ASP A 55 -3.39 -12.41 2.08
C ASP A 55 -3.89 -11.40 3.13
N PHE A 56 -4.08 -10.14 2.72
CA PHE A 56 -4.55 -9.07 3.59
C PHE A 56 -5.98 -9.32 4.10
N PHE A 57 -6.91 -9.68 3.22
CA PHE A 57 -8.31 -9.94 3.60
C PHE A 57 -8.40 -11.09 4.60
N GLU A 58 -7.69 -12.19 4.34
CA GLU A 58 -7.64 -13.36 5.22
C GLU A 58 -6.96 -13.00 6.57
N ARG A 59 -5.76 -12.43 6.52
CA ARG A 59 -4.94 -12.15 7.72
C ARG A 59 -5.65 -11.25 8.72
N PHE A 60 -6.35 -10.23 8.24
CA PHE A 60 -7.00 -9.25 9.10
C PHE A 60 -8.50 -9.47 9.23
N ASN A 61 -9.06 -10.53 8.64
CA ASN A 61 -10.49 -10.82 8.65
C ASN A 61 -11.31 -9.60 8.20
N VAL A 62 -10.90 -9.01 7.07
CA VAL A 62 -11.57 -7.87 6.45
C VAL A 62 -12.61 -8.41 5.48
N ALA A 63 -13.88 -8.08 5.71
CA ALA A 63 -14.93 -8.43 4.76
C ALA A 63 -14.68 -7.68 3.44
N PRO A 64 -14.62 -8.37 2.27
CA PRO A 64 -14.23 -7.74 1.01
C PRO A 64 -15.27 -6.75 0.47
N GLY A 65 -16.51 -6.80 0.93
CA GLY A 65 -17.53 -5.79 0.60
C GLY A 65 -17.70 -5.58 -0.91
N ASP A 66 -17.49 -4.34 -1.35
CA ASP A 66 -17.54 -3.91 -2.76
C ASP A 66 -16.16 -3.82 -3.43
N TYR A 67 -15.13 -4.47 -2.85
CA TYR A 67 -13.79 -4.52 -3.43
C TYR A 67 -13.80 -5.13 -4.83
N ASP A 68 -13.23 -4.40 -5.77
CA ASP A 68 -12.92 -4.85 -7.12
C ASP A 68 -11.42 -4.62 -7.38
N HIS A 69 -10.68 -5.71 -7.61
CA HIS A 69 -9.24 -5.63 -7.85
C HIS A 69 -8.91 -4.72 -9.03
N TYR A 70 -9.67 -4.81 -10.13
CA TYR A 70 -9.40 -4.04 -11.35
C TYR A 70 -9.73 -2.54 -11.24
N ARG A 71 -10.39 -2.14 -10.14
CA ARG A 71 -10.61 -0.73 -9.79
C ARG A 71 -9.31 -0.06 -9.36
N TYR A 72 -8.45 -0.80 -8.68
CA TYR A 72 -7.25 -0.31 -7.98
C TYR A 72 -5.94 -0.76 -8.61
N PHE A 73 -5.98 -1.84 -9.36
CA PHE A 73 -4.84 -2.49 -9.97
C PHE A 73 -5.15 -2.82 -11.43
N LYS A 74 -4.12 -2.87 -12.26
CA LYS A 74 -4.17 -3.27 -13.64
C LYS A 74 -3.94 -4.78 -13.80
N PRO A 75 -4.54 -5.38 -14.85
CA PRO A 75 -4.22 -6.75 -15.22
C PRO A 75 -2.76 -6.92 -15.67
N GLU A 76 -2.15 -8.05 -15.31
CA GLU A 76 -0.85 -8.46 -15.87
C GLU A 76 -0.91 -8.63 -17.40
N GLY A 77 0.22 -8.40 -18.07
CA GLY A 77 0.35 -8.53 -19.52
C GLY A 77 0.06 -7.26 -20.33
N THR A 78 -0.23 -6.12 -19.71
CA THR A 78 -0.39 -4.83 -20.40
C THR A 78 0.92 -4.07 -20.68
N ASP A 79 2.06 -4.51 -20.16
CA ASP A 79 3.37 -3.87 -20.37
C ASP A 79 4.35 -4.80 -21.12
N VAL A 80 4.27 -4.83 -22.45
CA VAL A 80 5.34 -5.38 -23.32
C VAL A 80 6.52 -4.38 -23.44
N GLY A 81 6.78 -3.54 -22.43
CA GLY A 81 7.77 -2.47 -22.53
C GLY A 81 7.92 -1.65 -21.24
N VAL A 82 8.69 -2.19 -20.30
CA VAL A 82 8.93 -1.70 -18.92
C VAL A 82 9.56 -0.28 -18.83
N PHE A 83 9.76 0.47 -19.91
CA PHE A 83 10.59 1.70 -19.88
C PHE A 83 9.89 3.05 -20.02
N PHE A 84 8.59 3.09 -20.24
CA PHE A 84 7.84 4.35 -20.15
C PHE A 84 6.50 4.03 -19.53
N ARG A 85 6.16 4.53 -18.34
CA ARG A 85 4.77 4.56 -17.85
C ARG A 85 4.14 5.87 -18.36
N SER A 86 3.26 5.81 -19.36
CA SER A 86 2.49 6.99 -19.78
C SER A 86 1.45 7.35 -18.70
N ARG A 87 1.09 8.63 -18.54
CA ARG A 87 0.07 9.07 -17.56
C ARG A 87 -1.30 8.38 -17.72
N GLU A 88 -1.61 7.90 -18.92
CA GLU A 88 -2.82 7.12 -19.26
C GLU A 88 -2.78 5.67 -18.73
N ARG A 89 -1.67 5.28 -18.12
CA ARG A 89 -1.39 3.94 -17.58
C ARG A 89 -1.27 3.99 -16.06
N ARG A 90 -2.17 4.69 -15.36
CA ARG A 90 -2.33 4.58 -13.89
C ARG A 90 -3.57 3.74 -13.60
N ALA A 91 -3.63 3.10 -12.43
CA ALA A 91 -4.88 2.50 -11.98
C ALA A 91 -6.00 3.54 -12.01
N GLY A 92 -7.23 3.13 -12.35
CA GLY A 92 -8.36 4.06 -12.47
C GLY A 92 -8.65 4.80 -11.16
N THR A 93 -8.45 4.11 -10.02
CA THR A 93 -8.58 4.66 -8.69
C THR A 93 -7.33 4.36 -7.86
N PRO A 94 -6.67 5.36 -7.26
CA PRO A 94 -5.53 5.11 -6.37
C PRO A 94 -5.93 4.33 -5.12
N MET A 95 -5.19 3.25 -4.83
CA MET A 95 -5.21 2.61 -3.52
C MET A 95 -3.98 3.03 -2.71
N THR A 96 -4.19 3.57 -1.51
CA THR A 96 -3.10 3.98 -0.62
C THR A 96 -2.87 2.97 0.50
N LEU A 97 -1.65 2.98 1.07
CA LEU A 97 -1.31 2.20 2.26
C LEU A 97 -2.26 2.47 3.43
N GLY A 98 -2.70 3.73 3.57
CA GLY A 98 -3.66 4.14 4.60
C GLY A 98 -5.03 3.49 4.45
N MET A 99 -5.51 3.25 3.22
CA MET A 99 -6.78 2.55 3.00
C MET A 99 -6.73 1.12 3.55
N LEU A 100 -5.62 0.40 3.38
CA LEU A 100 -5.46 -0.94 3.94
C LEU A 100 -5.42 -0.89 5.46
N CYS A 101 -4.71 0.08 6.06
CA CYS A 101 -4.73 0.27 7.51
C CYS A 101 -6.15 0.52 8.06
N GLU A 102 -6.93 1.36 7.38
CA GLU A 102 -8.30 1.68 7.80
C GLU A 102 -9.28 0.53 7.58
N ALA A 103 -9.18 -0.19 6.45
CA ALA A 103 -9.99 -1.37 6.20
C ALA A 103 -9.73 -2.46 7.25
N ALA A 104 -8.46 -2.68 7.63
CA ALA A 104 -8.09 -3.61 8.69
C ALA A 104 -8.65 -3.22 10.06
N ARG A 105 -8.70 -1.91 10.36
CA ARG A 105 -9.30 -1.36 11.58
C ARG A 105 -10.82 -1.52 11.58
N MET A 106 -11.46 -1.27 10.45
CA MET A 106 -12.91 -1.37 10.27
C MET A 106 -13.40 -2.82 10.13
N LYS A 107 -12.50 -3.76 9.81
CA LYS A 107 -12.82 -5.16 9.44
C LYS A 107 -13.76 -5.28 8.24
N ALA A 108 -13.78 -4.26 7.39
CA ALA A 108 -14.61 -4.20 6.19
C ALA A 108 -13.97 -3.31 5.14
N TRP A 109 -14.15 -3.68 3.88
CA TRP A 109 -13.84 -2.85 2.74
C TRP A 109 -15.11 -2.18 2.22
N ASP A 110 -15.08 -0.85 2.14
CA ASP A 110 -16.12 -0.01 1.57
C ASP A 110 -15.45 1.05 0.71
N CYS A 111 -15.56 0.93 -0.62
CA CYS A 111 -14.82 1.76 -1.57
C CYS A 111 -15.14 3.23 -1.36
N GLN A 112 -16.42 3.59 -1.20
CA GLN A 112 -16.84 4.98 -1.01
C GLN A 112 -16.20 5.62 0.24
N THR A 113 -16.22 4.91 1.36
CA THR A 113 -15.68 5.41 2.63
C THR A 113 -14.16 5.53 2.57
N LEU A 114 -13.46 4.50 2.06
CA LEU A 114 -12.01 4.47 2.01
C LEU A 114 -11.45 5.49 1.01
N GLU A 115 -12.04 5.64 -0.17
CA GLU A 115 -11.62 6.59 -1.20
C GLU A 115 -11.86 8.05 -0.79
N ALA A 116 -12.84 8.31 0.07
CA ALA A 116 -13.10 9.64 0.62
C ALA A 116 -12.10 10.05 1.70
N MET A 117 -11.29 9.11 2.23
CA MET A 117 -10.33 9.41 3.29
C MET A 117 -9.12 10.16 2.77
N ARG A 118 -8.59 11.06 3.61
CA ARG A 118 -7.33 11.76 3.35
C ARG A 118 -6.26 11.25 4.28
N PHE A 119 -5.18 10.74 3.72
CA PHE A 119 -4.07 10.18 4.48
C PHE A 119 -2.89 11.14 4.56
N SER A 120 -2.16 11.06 5.67
CA SER A 120 -0.96 11.87 5.89
C SER A 120 0.16 11.44 4.96
N SER A 121 0.86 12.41 4.37
CA SER A 121 2.09 12.21 3.61
C SER A 121 3.36 12.26 4.49
N VAL A 122 3.20 12.32 5.82
CA VAL A 122 4.32 12.24 6.76
C VAL A 122 4.86 10.81 6.77
N PRO A 123 6.20 10.61 6.72
CA PRO A 123 6.79 9.28 6.76
C PRO A 123 6.34 8.47 7.98
N VAL A 124 5.94 7.21 7.76
CA VAL A 124 5.42 6.33 8.83
C VAL A 124 6.53 5.76 9.74
N TYR A 125 7.78 5.80 9.30
CA TYR A 125 8.95 5.44 10.09
C TYR A 125 9.87 6.66 10.24
N SER A 126 10.36 6.88 11.45
CA SER A 126 11.31 7.96 11.76
C SER A 126 12.68 7.42 12.17
N CYS A 127 12.75 6.17 12.64
CA CYS A 127 13.97 5.48 13.03
C CYS A 127 14.20 4.25 12.16
N THR A 128 15.46 3.93 11.87
CA THR A 128 15.82 2.77 11.03
C THR A 128 15.46 1.46 11.74
N GLU A 129 15.58 1.44 13.06
CA GLU A 129 15.33 0.29 13.93
C GLU A 129 13.86 -0.13 13.95
N ASP A 130 12.95 0.76 13.53
CA ASP A 130 11.50 0.49 13.49
C ASP A 130 11.06 -0.13 12.15
N ILE A 131 11.93 -0.16 11.14
CA ILE A 131 11.61 -0.71 9.83
C ILE A 131 11.54 -2.25 9.96
N PRO A 132 10.43 -2.88 9.56
CA PRO A 132 10.22 -4.32 9.76
C PRO A 132 10.98 -5.21 8.75
N VAL A 133 11.83 -4.62 7.91
CA VAL A 133 12.61 -5.30 6.88
C VAL A 133 14.07 -4.84 6.92
N GLU A 134 14.98 -5.78 6.73
CA GLU A 134 16.42 -5.51 6.78
C GLU A 134 16.93 -4.80 5.50
N GLY A 135 18.14 -4.23 5.58
CA GLY A 135 18.84 -3.66 4.41
C GLY A 135 18.50 -2.19 4.12
N PHE A 136 17.59 -1.57 4.87
CA PHE A 136 17.22 -0.17 4.73
C PHE A 136 17.81 0.70 5.84
N LYS A 137 18.04 1.99 5.53
CA LYS A 137 18.48 2.99 6.49
C LYS A 137 17.78 4.31 6.18
N ILE A 138 17.17 4.91 7.18
CA ILE A 138 16.64 6.28 7.08
C ILE A 138 17.83 7.23 7.21
N ARG A 139 18.14 7.95 6.15
CA ARG A 139 19.16 9.00 6.20
C ARG A 139 18.47 10.27 6.68
N THR A 140 18.56 10.52 7.98
CA THR A 140 18.21 11.84 8.51
C THR A 140 19.06 12.87 7.78
N ARG A 141 18.42 13.92 7.25
CA ARG A 141 19.12 15.08 6.67
C ARG A 141 19.90 15.82 7.74
#